data_AF-A0A1I0GH18-F1
#
_entry.id   AF-A0A1I0GH18-F1
#
_cell.length_a   1.000
_cell.length_b   1.000
_cell.length_c   1.000
_cell.angle_alpha   90.00
_cell.angle_beta   90.00
_cell.angle_gamma   90.00
#
_symmetry.space_group_name_H-M   'P 1'
#
loop_
_entity.id
_entity.type
_entity.pdbx_description
1 polymer ?
#
loop_
_entity_poly.entity_id
_entity_poly.type
_entity_poly.pdbx_seq_one_letter_code
_entity_poly.pdbx_strand_id
1 'polypeptide(L)'
;MKKESDASINYSKLGKAMIETALLVDENLASLLKVEAQKIRKLLKSDVSLEELETTNTLIKNIIMAMMLTDEKMRYGLELCKINKEK
;
A
#
# COMPACT_ATOMS: atom_id res chain seq x y z
N MET A 1 -39.55 -21.45 2.15
CA MET A 1 -38.77 -20.43 1.42
C MET A 1 -37.53 -20.09 2.23
N LYS A 2 -36.42 -19.82 1.54
CA LYS A 2 -35.03 -19.90 2.03
C LYS A 2 -34.77 -18.97 3.23
N LYS A 3 -34.02 -19.48 4.21
CA LYS A 3 -33.35 -18.68 5.25
C LYS A 3 -32.33 -17.78 4.54
N GLU A 4 -32.65 -16.50 4.38
CA GLU A 4 -31.62 -15.49 4.17
C GLU A 4 -30.83 -15.40 5.47
N SER A 5 -29.64 -16.01 5.47
CA SER A 5 -28.69 -15.79 6.56
C SER A 5 -28.19 -14.36 6.42
N ASP A 6 -28.82 -13.45 7.16
CA ASP A 6 -28.31 -12.11 7.41
C ASP A 6 -27.00 -12.28 8.18
N ALA A 7 -25.90 -12.45 7.45
CA ALA A 7 -24.57 -12.51 8.01
C ALA A 7 -24.23 -11.08 8.47
N SER A 8 -24.62 -10.75 9.69
CA SER A 8 -24.23 -9.52 10.37
C SER A 8 -22.74 -9.29 10.18
N ILE A 9 -22.38 -8.27 9.40
CA ILE A 9 -20.98 -7.93 9.12
C ILE A 9 -20.35 -7.53 10.46
N ASN A 10 -19.36 -8.30 10.90
CA ASN A 10 -18.55 -7.92 12.05
C ASN A 10 -17.59 -6.79 11.63
N TYR A 11 -18.04 -5.55 11.76
CA TYR A 11 -17.28 -4.35 11.40
C TYR A 11 -15.94 -4.23 12.16
N SER A 12 -15.82 -4.82 13.35
CA SER A 12 -14.54 -4.87 14.08
C SER A 12 -13.53 -5.77 13.36
N LYS A 13 -13.97 -6.94 12.87
CA LYS A 13 -13.13 -7.86 12.10
C LYS A 13 -12.75 -7.27 10.75
N LEU A 14 -13.69 -6.57 10.10
CA LEU A 14 -13.44 -5.85 8.84
C LEU A 14 -12.38 -4.76 9.03
N GLY A 15 -12.54 -3.89 10.03
CA GLY A 15 -11.57 -2.83 10.29
C GLY A 15 -10.18 -3.36 10.62
N LYS A 16 -10.10 -4.45 11.40
CA LYS A 16 -8.81 -5.12 11.68
C LYS A 16 -8.14 -5.65 10.40
N ALA A 17 -8.89 -6.35 9.54
CA ALA A 17 -8.36 -6.86 8.28
C ALA A 17 -7.87 -5.74 7.34
N MET A 18 -8.54 -4.58 7.34
CA MET A 18 -8.11 -3.42 6.56
C MET A 18 -6.79 -2.83 7.07
N ILE A 19 -6.63 -2.69 8.39
CA ILE A 19 -5.38 -2.21 8.99
C ILE A 19 -4.25 -3.19 8.70
N GLU A 20 -4.48 -4.50 8.89
CA GLU A 20 -3.48 -5.54 8.60
C GLU A 20 -3.06 -5.53 7.12
N THR A 21 -4.01 -5.33 6.21
CA THR A 21 -3.72 -5.26 4.77
C THR A 21 -2.87 -4.03 4.44
N ALA A 22 -3.17 -2.89 5.05
CA ALA A 22 -2.42 -1.66 4.78
C ALA A 22 -1.01 -1.70 5.37
N LEU A 23 -0.83 -2.23 6.59
CA LEU A 23 0.49 -2.49 7.17
C LEU A 23 1.32 -3.39 6.26
N LEU A 24 0.71 -4.45 5.72
CA LEU A 24 1.38 -5.35 4.79
C LEU A 24 1.77 -4.64 3.47
N VAL A 25 0.93 -3.74 2.96
CA VAL A 25 1.26 -2.93 1.78
C VAL A 25 2.45 -2.02 2.08
N ASP A 26 2.48 -1.36 3.23
CA ASP A 26 3.59 -0.48 3.62
C ASP A 26 4.91 -1.26 3.77
N GLU A 27 4.88 -2.43 4.42
CA GLU A 27 6.04 -3.32 4.55
C GLU A 27 6.57 -3.78 3.18
N ASN A 28 5.68 -4.12 2.26
CA ASN A 28 6.04 -4.53 0.90
C ASN A 28 6.62 -3.37 0.09
N LEU A 29 6.02 -2.17 0.17
CA LEU A 29 6.52 -0.98 -0.50
C LEU A 29 7.90 -0.56 0.04
N ALA A 30 8.10 -0.62 1.36
CA ALA A 30 9.40 -0.36 1.98
C ALA A 30 10.47 -1.37 1.53
N SER A 31 10.10 -2.64 1.43
CA SER A 31 10.99 -3.69 0.93
C SER A 31 11.38 -3.47 -0.52
N LEU A 32 10.41 -3.11 -1.37
CA LEU A 32 10.66 -2.79 -2.78
C LEU A 32 11.54 -1.54 -2.93
N LEU A 33 11.27 -0.48 -2.16
CA LEU A 33 12.09 0.74 -2.15
C LEU A 33 13.55 0.44 -1.80
N LYS A 34 13.79 -0.44 -0.82
CA LYS A 34 15.14 -0.86 -0.43
C LYS A 34 15.87 -1.53 -1.59
N VAL A 35 15.21 -2.42 -2.33
CA VAL A 35 15.78 -3.11 -3.50
C VAL A 35 16.15 -2.10 -4.58
N GLU A 36 15.24 -1.22 -4.95
CA GLU A 36 15.49 -0.22 -6.00
C GLU A 36 16.55 0.80 -5.59
N ALA A 37 16.59 1.21 -4.31
CA ALA A 37 17.65 2.07 -3.78
C ALA A 37 19.03 1.39 -3.79
N GLN A 38 19.10 0.07 -3.61
CA GLN A 38 20.34 -0.68 -3.81
C GLN A 38 20.72 -0.76 -5.28
N LYS A 39 19.75 -0.98 -6.18
CA LYS A 39 19.95 -1.01 -7.62
C LYS A 39 20.50 0.32 -8.14
N ILE A 40 19.88 1.45 -7.81
CA ILE A 40 20.34 2.77 -8.28
C ILE A 40 21.75 3.10 -7.78
N ARG A 41 22.10 2.71 -6.56
CA ARG A 41 23.48 2.88 -6.02
C ARG A 41 24.52 2.06 -6.78
N LYS A 42 24.14 0.91 -7.32
CA LYS A 42 25.00 0.10 -8.19
C LYS A 42 25.11 0.77 -9.56
N LEU A 43 23.98 1.12 -10.17
CA LEU A 43 23.93 1.77 -11.48
C LEU A 43 24.78 3.04 -11.53
N LEU A 44 24.74 3.87 -10.47
CA LEU A 44 25.55 5.09 -10.34
C LEU A 44 27.07 4.86 -10.29
N LYS A 45 27.53 3.64 -10.02
CA LYS A 45 28.96 3.28 -9.92
C LYS A 45 29.46 2.53 -11.15
N SER A 46 28.58 2.23 -12.09
CA SER A 46 28.87 1.44 -13.29
C SER A 46 28.58 2.26 -14.54
N ASP A 47 29.22 1.89 -15.64
CA ASP A 47 29.07 2.57 -16.94
C ASP A 47 27.81 2.04 -17.66
N VAL A 48 26.63 2.31 -17.09
CA VAL A 48 25.33 1.74 -17.51
C VAL A 48 24.55 2.71 -18.39
N SER A 49 23.59 2.18 -19.15
CA SER A 49 22.70 3.00 -19.96
C SER A 49 21.88 3.98 -19.10
N LEU A 50 21.76 5.21 -19.60
CA LEU A 50 20.95 6.27 -18.98
C LEU A 50 19.50 5.82 -18.77
N GLU A 51 18.97 4.99 -19.67
CA GLU A 51 17.61 4.46 -19.65
C GLU A 51 17.33 3.60 -18.39
N GLU A 52 18.26 2.74 -17.99
CA GLU A 52 18.10 1.91 -16.79
C GLU A 52 18.10 2.76 -15.51
N LEU A 53 18.91 3.82 -15.50
CA LEU A 53 18.97 4.78 -14.39
C LEU A 53 17.65 5.54 -14.28
N GLU A 54 17.12 6.06 -15.39
CA GLU A 54 15.85 6.80 -15.44
C GLU A 54 14.66 5.93 -15.04
N THR A 55 14.63 4.68 -15.52
CA THR A 55 13.60 3.71 -15.17
C THR A 55 13.62 3.41 -13.67
N THR A 56 14.81 3.13 -13.11
CA THR A 56 14.97 2.84 -11.68
C THR A 56 14.61 4.06 -10.82
N ASN A 57 15.01 5.27 -11.24
CA ASN A 57 14.66 6.51 -10.55
C ASN A 57 13.14 6.76 -10.56
N THR A 58 12.47 6.53 -11.69
CA THR A 58 11.02 6.66 -11.81
C THR A 58 10.30 5.70 -10.87
N LEU A 59 10.76 4.44 -10.79
CA LEU A 59 10.18 3.44 -9.90
C LEU A 59 10.34 3.83 -8.42
N ILE A 60 11.51 4.32 -8.02
CA ILE A 60 11.75 4.84 -6.66
C ILE A 60 10.77 5.97 -6.32
N LYS A 61 10.60 6.96 -7.22
CA LYS A 61 9.66 8.07 -7.02
C LYS A 61 8.22 7.57 -6.85
N ASN A 62 7.81 6.60 -7.67
CA ASN A 62 6.46 6.04 -7.61
C ASN A 62 6.20 5.27 -6.32
N ILE A 63 7.19 4.52 -5.81
CA ILE A 63 7.07 3.82 -4.53
C ILE A 63 6.92 4.81 -3.38
N ILE A 64 7.74 5.88 -3.36
CA ILE A 64 7.64 6.93 -2.34
C ILE A 64 6.25 7.59 -2.37
N MET A 65 5.73 7.91 -3.57
CA MET A 65 4.38 8.45 -3.71
C MET A 65 3.31 7.47 -3.22
N ALA A 66 3.43 6.18 -3.54
CA ALA A 66 2.50 5.17 -3.07
C ALA A 66 2.49 5.07 -1.54
N MET A 67 3.65 5.07 -0.89
CA MET A 67 3.75 5.06 0.58
C MET A 67 3.03 6.25 1.20
N MET A 68 3.24 7.47 0.69
CA MET A 68 2.54 8.66 1.19
C MET A 68 1.01 8.59 1.04
N LEU A 69 0.52 7.94 -0.02
CA LEU A 69 -0.92 7.78 -0.27
C LEU A 69 -1.57 6.68 0.59
N THR A 70 -0.78 5.75 1.13
CA THR A 70 -1.32 4.58 1.86
C THR A 70 -1.93 5.01 3.19
N ASP A 71 -1.31 5.98 3.87
CA ASP A 71 -1.85 6.61 5.09
C ASP A 71 -3.21 7.28 4.85
N GLU A 72 -3.35 8.03 3.77
CA GLU A 72 -4.60 8.73 3.44
C GLU A 72 -5.72 7.74 3.07
N LYS A 73 -5.38 6.69 2.31
CA LYS A 73 -6.32 5.62 1.95
C LYS A 73 -6.77 4.81 3.16
N MET A 74 -5.89 4.54 4.11
CA MET A 74 -6.24 3.89 5.37
C MET A 74 -7.23 4.73 6.16
N ARG A 75 -6.95 6.02 6.34
CA ARG A 75 -7.85 6.94 7.05
C ARG A 75 -9.23 6.95 6.42
N TYR A 76 -9.30 7.08 5.09
CA TYR A 76 -10.56 7.06 4.36
C TYR A 76 -11.31 5.73 4.48
N GLY A 77 -10.62 4.59 4.36
CA GLY A 77 -11.21 3.26 4.54
C GLY A 77 -11.79 3.04 5.94
N LEU A 78 -11.12 3.55 6.98
CA LEU A 78 -11.61 3.51 8.36
C LEU A 78 -12.81 4.44 8.60
N GLU A 79 -12.84 5.62 7.98
CA GLU A 79 -13.98 6.53 8.02
C GLU A 79 -15.23 5.89 7.40
N LEU A 80 -15.12 5.26 6.23
CA LEU A 80 -16.24 4.54 5.59
C LEU A 80 -16.78 3.40 6.46
N CYS A 81 -15.91 2.71 7.22
CA CYS A 81 -16.34 1.68 8.17
C CYS A 81 -17.09 2.24 9.39
N LYS A 82 -16.84 3.51 9.76
CA LYS A 82 -17.53 4.20 10.85
C LYS A 82 -18.85 4.84 10.39
N ILE A 83 -18.90 5.38 9.18
CA ILE A 83 -20.11 5.99 8.60
C ILE A 83 -21.24 4.96 8.50
N ASN A 84 -20.93 3.69 8.24
CA ASN A 84 -21.92 2.60 8.26
C ASN A 84 -22.41 2.17 9.66
N LYS A 85 -21.93 2.79 10.74
CA LYS A 85 -22.40 2.53 12.12
C LYS A 85 -23.32 3.61 12.67
N GLU A 86 -23.38 4.78 12.04
CA GLU A 86 -24.32 5.82 12.42
C GLU A 86 -25.59 5.65 11.57
N LYS A 87 -26.71 5.52 12.28
CA LYS A 87 -28.04 5.18 11.78
C LYS A 87 -28.58 6.17 10.75
#